data_AF-A0A136MSD9-F1
#
_entry.id   AF-A0A136MSD9-F1
#
_cell.length_a   1.000
_cell.length_b   1.000
_cell.length_c   1.000
_cell.angle_alpha   90.00
_cell.angle_beta   90.00
_cell.angle_gamma   90.00
#
_symmetry.space_group_name_H-M   'P 1'
#
loop_
_entity.id
_entity.type
_entity.pdbx_description
1 polymer ?
#
loop_
_entity_poly.entity_id
_entity_poly.type
_entity_poly.pdbx_seq_one_letter_code
_entity_poly.pdbx_strand_id
1 'polypeptide(L)'
;MDITKTITLTIIGIIAFAISLTVTQLFIRKEKLKSEIEGKIMLAYGILFSSWVISFAMLNFKMLTILNEFIDTIYKVNTEDHLLHIIITSVLFIGLTNTWLILWHFMTKALSLLFISKRINEKEIENNNYVYFILKGIVFIGFVYSLMPIFESVLRAFYPNIEIPYYR
;
A
#
# COMPACT_ATOMS: atom_id res chain seq x y z
N MET A 1 -28.34 3.04 -3.50
CA MET A 1 -26.97 3.31 -4.00
C MET A 1 -25.93 3.01 -2.93
N ASP A 2 -26.13 3.46 -1.69
CA ASP A 2 -25.15 3.30 -0.59
C ASP A 2 -24.79 1.85 -0.26
N ILE A 3 -25.75 0.92 -0.26
CA ILE A 3 -25.49 -0.50 0.04
C ILE A 3 -24.60 -1.13 -1.04
N THR A 4 -24.96 -0.96 -2.32
CA THR A 4 -24.18 -1.48 -3.46
C THR A 4 -22.76 -0.93 -3.45
N LYS A 5 -22.61 0.39 -3.24
CA LYS A 5 -21.31 1.06 -3.14
C LYS A 5 -20.46 0.50 -2.00
N THR A 6 -21.06 0.33 -0.82
CA THR A 6 -20.38 -0.22 0.36
C THR A 6 -19.91 -1.65 0.10
N ILE A 7 -20.75 -2.49 -0.50
CA ILE A 7 -20.39 -3.86 -0.88
C ILE A 7 -19.22 -3.85 -1.86
N THR A 8 -19.28 -3.02 -2.91
CA THR A 8 -18.22 -2.88 -3.91
C THR A 8 -16.90 -2.46 -3.27
N LEU A 9 -16.89 -1.41 -2.45
CA LEU A 9 -15.69 -0.95 -1.73
C LEU A 9 -15.14 -2.02 -0.78
N THR A 10 -16.00 -2.77 -0.11
CA THR A 10 -15.59 -3.85 0.80
C THR A 10 -14.90 -4.98 0.03
N ILE A 11 -15.48 -5.41 -1.09
CA ILE A 11 -14.89 -6.44 -1.96
C ILE A 11 -13.53 -5.98 -2.48
N ILE A 12 -13.46 -4.74 -2.99
CA ILE A 12 -12.22 -4.15 -3.49
C ILE A 12 -11.18 -4.06 -2.38
N GLY A 13 -11.57 -3.63 -1.18
CA GLY A 13 -10.69 -3.56 -0.02
C GLY A 13 -10.11 -4.91 0.37
N ILE A 14 -10.93 -5.97 0.39
CA ILE A 14 -10.48 -7.34 0.67
C ILE A 14 -9.47 -7.81 -0.38
N ILE A 15 -9.78 -7.61 -1.66
CA ILE A 15 -8.89 -8.00 -2.77
C ILE A 15 -7.56 -7.23 -2.70
N ALA A 16 -7.62 -5.91 -2.49
CA ALA A 16 -6.46 -5.06 -2.38
C ALA A 16 -5.55 -5.46 -1.20
N PHE A 17 -6.17 -5.80 -0.07
CA PHE A 17 -5.48 -6.28 1.12
C PHE A 17 -4.81 -7.63 0.89
N ALA A 18 -5.52 -8.59 0.26
CA ALA A 18 -4.96 -9.90 -0.08
C ALA A 18 -3.75 -9.78 -1.01
N ILE A 19 -3.85 -8.96 -2.07
CA ILE A 19 -2.74 -8.70 -3.00
C ILE A 19 -1.56 -8.05 -2.25
N SER A 20 -1.81 -7.05 -1.40
CA SER A 20 -0.76 -6.37 -0.63
C SER A 20 -0.03 -7.31 0.31
N LEU A 21 -0.74 -8.27 0.92
CA LEU A 21 -0.13 -9.33 1.73
C LEU A 21 0.75 -10.26 0.89
N THR A 22 0.28 -10.69 -0.29
CA THR A 22 1.08 -11.53 -1.19
C THR A 22 2.36 -10.80 -1.62
N VAL A 23 2.26 -9.52 -1.99
CA VAL A 23 3.43 -8.69 -2.33
C VAL A 23 4.38 -8.63 -1.14
N THR A 24 3.88 -8.33 0.06
CA THR A 24 4.71 -8.29 1.27
C THR A 24 5.45 -9.61 1.49
N GLN A 25 4.76 -10.74 1.42
CA GLN A 25 5.36 -12.07 1.57
C GLN A 25 6.45 -12.37 0.54
N LEU A 26 6.28 -11.94 -0.71
CA LEU A 26 7.30 -12.10 -1.75
C LEU A 26 8.58 -11.33 -1.43
N PHE A 27 8.47 -10.09 -0.95
CA PHE A 27 9.62 -9.22 -0.68
C PHE A 27 10.40 -9.61 0.58
N ILE A 28 9.73 -10.13 1.60
CA ILE A 28 10.39 -10.54 2.87
C ILE A 28 10.65 -12.05 2.95
N ARG A 29 10.48 -12.79 1.86
CA ARG A 29 10.60 -14.26 1.86
C ARG A 29 11.95 -14.75 2.36
N LYS A 30 13.03 -14.05 2.00
CA LYS A 30 14.40 -14.42 2.42
C LYS A 30 14.57 -14.21 3.92
N GLU A 31 14.10 -13.07 4.42
CA GLU A 31 14.06 -12.75 5.84
C GLU A 31 13.21 -13.74 6.65
N LYS A 32 12.08 -14.19 6.09
CA LYS A 32 11.23 -15.23 6.70
C LYS A 32 11.99 -16.53 6.90
N LEU A 33 12.64 -17.03 5.84
CA LEU A 33 13.41 -18.28 5.89
C LEU A 33 14.52 -18.24 6.95
N LYS A 34 15.12 -17.07 7.19
CA LYS A 34 16.15 -16.87 8.22
C LYS A 34 15.59 -16.72 9.63
N SER A 35 14.33 -16.31 9.75
CA SER A 35 13.66 -16.15 11.04
C SER A 35 13.13 -17.46 11.63
N GLU A 36 12.95 -18.50 10.82
CA GLU A 36 12.42 -19.80 11.24
C GLU A 36 13.56 -20.70 11.75
N ILE A 37 14.07 -20.38 12.94
CA ILE A 37 14.95 -21.28 13.71
C ILE A 37 14.06 -22.03 14.72
N GLU A 38 14.03 -23.36 14.64
CA GLU A 38 13.29 -24.24 15.56
C GLU A 38 11.77 -23.99 15.61
N GLY A 39 11.16 -23.52 14.52
CA GLY A 39 9.70 -23.33 14.42
C GLY A 39 9.16 -22.12 15.19
N LYS A 40 10.02 -21.28 15.77
CA LYS A 40 9.62 -20.00 16.39
C LYS A 40 9.91 -18.84 15.44
N ILE A 41 8.92 -17.98 15.25
CA ILE A 41 9.11 -16.73 14.49
C ILE A 41 9.86 -15.73 15.36
N MET A 42 11.02 -15.28 14.90
CA MET A 42 11.79 -14.26 15.59
C MET A 42 11.06 -12.90 15.63
N LEU A 43 11.18 -12.21 16.76
CA LEU A 43 10.53 -10.91 16.99
C LEU A 43 10.99 -9.86 15.97
N ALA A 44 12.28 -9.88 15.60
CA ALA A 44 12.85 -9.03 14.55
C ALA A 44 12.08 -9.12 13.21
N TYR A 45 11.75 -10.34 12.76
CA TYR A 45 10.95 -10.55 11.55
C TYR A 45 9.51 -10.08 11.74
N GLY A 46 8.92 -10.34 12.92
CA GLY A 46 7.57 -9.88 13.25
C GLY A 46 7.42 -8.35 13.15
N ILE A 47 8.41 -7.59 13.63
CA ILE A 47 8.43 -6.12 13.50
C ILE A 47 8.56 -5.71 12.03
N LEU A 48 9.48 -6.33 11.29
CA LEU A 48 9.65 -6.04 9.87
C LEU A 48 8.33 -6.26 9.11
N PHE A 49 7.70 -7.42 9.28
CA PHE A 49 6.42 -7.75 8.66
C PHE A 49 5.33 -6.77 9.07
N SER A 50 5.22 -6.45 10.36
CA SER A 50 4.24 -5.50 10.88
C SER A 50 4.42 -4.10 10.27
N SER A 51 5.67 -3.66 10.06
CA SER A 51 5.94 -2.36 9.44
C SER A 51 5.45 -2.27 7.99
N TRP A 52 5.56 -3.37 7.24
CA TRP A 52 4.97 -3.48 5.91
C TRP A 52 3.44 -3.47 5.97
N VAL A 53 2.86 -4.23 6.90
CA VAL A 53 1.40 -4.29 7.09
C VAL A 53 0.80 -2.93 7.39
N ILE A 54 1.40 -2.20 8.32
CA ILE A 54 0.99 -0.83 8.66
C ILE A 54 1.08 0.07 7.44
N SER A 55 2.21 0.04 6.73
CA SER A 55 2.46 0.90 5.57
C SER A 55 1.45 0.68 4.44
N PHE A 56 1.18 -0.59 4.09
CA PHE A 56 0.20 -0.85 3.03
C PHE A 56 -1.24 -0.62 3.52
N ALA A 57 -1.55 -0.84 4.79
CA ALA A 57 -2.89 -0.55 5.32
C ALA A 57 -3.20 0.96 5.20
N MET A 58 -2.22 1.81 5.49
CA MET A 58 -2.33 3.26 5.31
C MET A 58 -2.58 3.65 3.84
N LEU A 59 -1.83 3.05 2.91
CA LEU A 59 -2.02 3.32 1.48
C LEU A 59 -3.37 2.80 0.97
N ASN A 60 -3.79 1.59 1.38
CA ASN A 60 -5.08 1.02 1.00
C ASN A 60 -6.24 1.84 1.55
N PHE A 61 -6.14 2.32 2.80
CA PHE A 61 -7.14 3.21 3.38
C PHE A 61 -7.30 4.47 2.52
N LYS A 62 -6.19 5.14 2.19
CA LYS A 62 -6.22 6.34 1.35
C LYS A 62 -6.77 6.05 -0.05
N MET A 63 -6.37 4.94 -0.65
CA MET A 63 -6.86 4.49 -1.95
C MET A 63 -8.38 4.27 -1.93
N LEU A 64 -8.92 3.59 -0.91
CA LEU A 64 -10.35 3.35 -0.78
C LEU A 64 -11.14 4.65 -0.55
N THR A 65 -10.59 5.61 0.20
CA THR A 65 -11.20 6.94 0.35
C THR A 65 -11.35 7.65 -0.99
N ILE A 66 -10.28 7.67 -1.79
CA ILE A 66 -10.28 8.34 -3.10
C ILE A 66 -11.16 7.58 -4.10
N LEU A 67 -11.20 6.25 -4.03
CA LEU A 67 -12.09 5.43 -4.84
C LEU A 67 -13.56 5.65 -4.48
N ASN A 68 -13.87 5.84 -3.21
CA ASN A 68 -15.22 6.17 -2.74
C ASN A 68 -15.71 7.50 -3.35
N GLU A 69 -14.85 8.53 -3.39
CA GLU A 69 -15.12 9.81 -4.04
C GLU A 69 -15.23 9.66 -5.58
N PHE A 70 -14.40 8.81 -6.20
CA PHE A 70 -14.46 8.51 -7.64
C PHE A 70 -15.79 7.84 -8.01
N ILE A 71 -16.23 6.85 -7.22
CA ILE A 71 -17.51 6.16 -7.44
C ILE A 71 -18.67 7.16 -7.38
N ASP A 72 -18.68 8.07 -6.40
CA ASP A 72 -19.70 9.12 -6.31
C ASP A 72 -19.72 10.02 -7.54
N THR A 73 -18.55 10.33 -8.08
CA THR A 73 -18.41 11.15 -9.28
C THR A 73 -18.97 10.44 -10.50
N ILE A 74 -18.61 9.17 -10.71
CA ILE A 74 -19.09 8.38 -11.84
C ILE A 74 -20.61 8.24 -11.81
N TYR A 75 -21.22 7.97 -10.65
CA TYR A 75 -22.68 7.89 -10.54
C TYR A 75 -23.39 9.23 -10.83
N LYS A 76 -22.73 10.37 -10.63
CA LYS A 76 -23.29 11.70 -10.94
C LYS A 76 -23.22 12.06 -12.42
N VAL A 77 -22.21 11.58 -13.14
CA VAL A 77 -21.96 11.94 -14.55
C VAL A 77 -22.80 11.11 -15.54
N ASN A 78 -23.59 10.13 -15.06
CA ASN A 78 -24.51 9.30 -15.86
C ASN A 78 -23.89 8.64 -17.11
N THR A 79 -22.64 8.15 -17.00
CA THR A 79 -21.99 7.32 -18.05
C THR A 79 -22.70 5.98 -18.24
N GLU A 80 -22.97 5.61 -19.49
CA GLU A 80 -23.73 4.38 -19.84
C GLU A 80 -23.19 3.08 -19.21
N ASP A 81 -21.87 3.01 -18.91
CA ASP A 81 -21.20 1.84 -18.31
C ASP A 81 -20.48 2.11 -16.97
N HIS A 82 -21.19 2.71 -16.00
CA HIS A 82 -20.64 3.05 -14.67
C HIS A 82 -19.84 1.92 -13.99
N LEU A 83 -20.36 0.68 -14.01
CA LEU A 83 -19.73 -0.45 -13.33
C LEU A 83 -18.37 -0.82 -13.93
N LEU A 84 -18.26 -0.76 -15.25
CA LEU A 84 -17.01 -1.08 -15.96
C LEU A 84 -15.93 -0.05 -15.61
N HIS A 85 -16.27 1.24 -15.60
CA HIS A 85 -15.35 2.30 -15.20
C HIS A 85 -14.88 2.16 -13.76
N ILE A 86 -15.77 1.79 -12.84
CA ILE A 86 -15.42 1.53 -11.44
C ILE A 86 -14.43 0.36 -11.36
N ILE A 87 -14.69 -0.75 -12.05
CA ILE A 87 -13.82 -1.94 -12.03
C ILE A 87 -12.42 -1.61 -12.56
N ILE A 88 -12.33 -0.99 -13.75
CA ILE A 88 -11.04 -0.62 -14.37
C ILE A 88 -10.24 0.28 -13.44
N THR A 89 -10.87 1.31 -12.89
CA THR A 89 -10.21 2.26 -12.00
C THR A 89 -9.78 1.60 -10.69
N SER A 90 -10.59 0.69 -10.15
CA SER A 90 -10.25 -0.08 -8.94
C SER A 90 -9.01 -0.94 -9.16
N VAL A 91 -8.93 -1.65 -10.29
CA VAL A 91 -7.75 -2.46 -10.64
C VAL A 91 -6.51 -1.58 -10.79
N LEU A 92 -6.65 -0.44 -11.47
CA LEU A 92 -5.56 0.53 -11.62
C LEU A 92 -5.08 1.05 -10.27
N PHE A 93 -6.01 1.42 -9.37
CA PHE A 93 -5.71 1.93 -8.03
C PHE A 93 -5.01 0.89 -7.16
N ILE A 94 -5.46 -0.36 -7.21
CA ILE A 94 -4.79 -1.47 -6.51
C ILE A 94 -3.36 -1.66 -7.04
N GLY A 95 -3.20 -1.67 -8.37
CA GLY A 95 -1.88 -1.78 -9.01
C GLY A 95 -0.95 -0.65 -8.57
N LEU A 96 -1.40 0.60 -8.70
CA LEU A 96 -0.65 1.79 -8.33
C LEU A 96 -0.26 1.79 -6.85
N THR A 97 -1.18 1.39 -5.96
CA THR A 97 -0.92 1.25 -4.52
C THR A 97 0.24 0.30 -4.23
N ASN A 98 0.25 -0.87 -4.87
CA ASN A 98 1.30 -1.86 -4.69
C ASN A 98 2.61 -1.43 -5.32
N THR A 99 2.58 -0.84 -6.53
CA THR A 99 3.77 -0.28 -7.18
C THR A 99 4.39 0.84 -6.33
N TRP A 100 3.58 1.69 -5.72
CA TRP A 100 4.03 2.76 -4.83
C TRP A 100 4.74 2.22 -3.59
N LEU A 101 4.16 1.18 -2.96
CA LEU A 101 4.79 0.49 -1.82
C LEU A 101 6.15 -0.12 -2.20
N ILE A 102 6.22 -0.79 -3.36
CA ILE A 102 7.46 -1.38 -3.89
C ILE A 102 8.52 -0.31 -4.15
N LEU A 103 8.13 0.82 -4.76
CA LEU A 103 9.03 1.94 -5.01
C LEU A 103 9.64 2.45 -3.70
N TRP A 104 8.83 2.62 -2.66
CA TRP A 104 9.32 3.07 -1.36
C TRP A 104 10.16 2.05 -0.62
N HIS A 105 9.91 0.76 -0.81
CA HIS A 105 10.82 -0.26 -0.33
C HIS A 105 12.22 -0.09 -0.93
N PHE A 106 12.32 0.14 -2.24
CA PHE A 106 13.61 0.36 -2.90
C PHE A 106 14.27 1.67 -2.44
N MET A 107 13.51 2.75 -2.32
CA MET A 107 14.04 4.04 -1.85
C MET A 107 14.55 3.96 -0.41
N THR A 108 13.80 3.36 0.50
CA THR A 108 14.24 3.20 1.89
C THR A 108 15.44 2.26 2.02
N LYS A 109 15.54 1.24 1.16
CA LYS A 109 16.75 0.41 1.07
C LYS A 109 17.96 1.22 0.59
N ALA A 110 17.79 2.06 -0.44
CA ALA A 110 18.85 2.94 -0.92
C ALA A 110 19.28 3.96 0.15
N LEU A 111 18.33 4.59 0.84
CA LEU A 111 18.60 5.50 1.96
C LEU A 111 19.33 4.78 3.11
N SER A 112 18.91 3.56 3.45
CA SER A 112 19.57 2.79 4.52
C SER A 112 21.04 2.52 4.25
N LEU A 113 21.41 2.32 2.97
CA LEU A 113 22.82 2.16 2.58
C LEU A 113 23.65 3.42 2.81
N LEU A 114 23.04 4.60 2.70
CA LEU A 114 23.70 5.88 2.92
C LEU A 114 23.90 6.19 4.41
N PHE A 115 22.92 5.86 5.25
CA PHE A 115 22.91 6.27 6.67
C PHE A 115 23.38 5.20 7.67
N ILE A 116 23.18 3.90 7.39
CA ILE A 116 23.30 2.83 8.40
C ILE A 116 24.42 1.81 8.07
N SER A 117 25.25 2.09 7.05
CA SER A 117 26.27 1.17 6.50
C SER A 117 25.65 -0.09 5.88
N LYS A 118 26.47 -0.95 5.25
CA LYS A 118 26.05 -2.21 4.58
C LYS A 118 25.62 -3.29 5.59
N ARG A 119 24.60 -3.02 6.40
CA ARG A 119 23.95 -4.02 7.25
C ARG A 119 23.05 -4.92 6.40
N ILE A 120 23.14 -6.23 6.63
CA ILE A 120 22.37 -7.24 5.89
C ILE A 120 21.22 -7.68 6.79
N ASN A 121 19.97 -7.47 6.35
CA ASN A 121 18.77 -7.80 7.15
C ASN A 121 18.79 -9.24 7.66
N GLU A 122 19.21 -10.20 6.82
CA GLU A 122 19.29 -11.62 7.17
C GLU A 122 20.14 -11.86 8.41
N LYS A 123 21.31 -11.22 8.51
CA LYS A 123 22.20 -11.33 9.68
C LYS A 123 21.63 -10.65 10.92
N GLU A 124 20.98 -9.50 10.75
CA GLU A 124 20.34 -8.79 11.86
C GLU A 124 19.12 -9.56 12.40
N ILE A 125 18.44 -10.33 11.55
CA ILE A 125 17.36 -11.25 11.95
C ILE A 125 17.93 -12.45 12.69
N GLU A 126 18.99 -13.10 12.18
CA GLU A 126 19.66 -14.22 12.87
C GLU A 126 20.12 -13.83 14.28
N ASN A 127 20.57 -12.58 14.46
CA ASN A 127 20.95 -12.02 15.77
C ASN A 127 19.76 -11.50 16.60
N ASN A 128 18.52 -11.64 16.10
CA ASN A 128 17.28 -11.11 16.66
C ASN A 128 17.37 -9.64 17.11
N ASN A 129 18.05 -8.80 16.33
CA ASN A 129 18.23 -7.38 16.63
C ASN A 129 16.94 -6.60 16.37
N TYR A 130 15.98 -6.74 17.27
CA TYR A 130 14.66 -6.14 17.14
C TYR A 130 14.69 -4.61 17.12
N VAL A 131 15.61 -3.98 17.85
CA VAL A 131 15.77 -2.51 17.90
C VAL A 131 16.08 -1.94 16.52
N TYR A 132 16.97 -2.61 15.77
CA TYR A 132 17.26 -2.24 14.39
C TYR A 132 16.00 -2.28 13.52
N PHE A 133 15.15 -3.30 13.67
CA PHE A 133 13.91 -3.40 12.91
C PHE A 133 12.82 -2.43 13.37
N ILE A 134 12.78 -2.03 14.65
CA ILE A 134 11.91 -0.94 15.12
C ILE A 134 12.28 0.36 14.42
N LEU A 135 13.56 0.75 14.47
CA LEU A 135 14.02 1.99 13.84
C LEU A 135 13.78 1.96 12.33
N LYS A 136 14.12 0.85 11.67
CA LYS A 136 13.89 0.67 10.24
C LYS A 136 12.40 0.73 9.88
N GLY A 137 11.55 0.11 10.69
CA GLY A 137 10.10 0.12 10.50
C GLY A 137 9.51 1.52 10.65
N ILE A 138 9.91 2.28 11.67
CA ILE A 138 9.49 3.67 11.88
C ILE A 138 9.90 4.54 10.70
N VAL A 139 11.14 4.41 10.22
CA VAL A 139 11.61 5.16 9.04
C VAL A 139 10.78 4.81 7.81
N PHE A 140 10.51 3.52 7.58
CA PHE A 140 9.71 3.08 6.43
C PHE A 140 8.27 3.61 6.50
N ILE A 141 7.58 3.43 7.63
CA ILE A 141 6.22 3.94 7.85
C ILE A 141 6.19 5.47 7.73
N GLY A 142 7.12 6.17 8.37
CA GLY A 142 7.23 7.62 8.33
C GLY A 142 7.45 8.15 6.92
N PHE A 143 8.27 7.44 6.12
CA PHE A 143 8.49 7.79 4.73
C PHE A 143 7.22 7.62 3.88
N VAL A 144 6.53 6.48 4.01
CA VAL A 144 5.23 6.24 3.33
C VAL A 144 4.20 7.29 3.73
N TYR A 145 4.12 7.63 5.02
CA TYR A 145 3.21 8.65 5.53
C TYR A 145 3.52 10.04 4.96
N SER A 146 4.80 10.45 4.95
CA SER A 146 5.21 11.77 4.48
C SER A 146 4.89 12.01 2.99
N LEU A 147 4.85 10.94 2.20
CA LEU A 147 4.59 10.98 0.75
C LEU A 147 3.14 10.65 0.40
N MET A 148 2.28 10.47 1.40
CA MET A 148 0.84 10.25 1.22
C MET A 148 0.15 11.34 0.40
N PRO A 149 0.46 12.65 0.56
CA PRO A 149 -0.18 13.70 -0.27
C PRO A 149 0.16 13.58 -1.76
N ILE A 150 1.39 13.16 -2.07
CA ILE A 150 1.82 12.93 -3.46
C ILE A 150 1.09 11.72 -4.02
N PHE A 151 1.01 10.64 -3.25
CA PHE A 151 0.24 9.45 -3.63
C PHE A 151 -1.23 9.78 -3.94
N GLU A 152 -1.86 10.57 -3.08
CA GLU A 152 -3.22 11.04 -3.28
C GLU A 152 -3.37 11.85 -4.56
N SER A 153 -2.42 12.75 -4.84
CA SER A 153 -2.42 13.55 -6.07
C SER A 153 -2.32 12.66 -7.32
N VAL A 154 -1.49 11.60 -7.27
CA VAL A 154 -1.36 10.62 -8.35
C VAL A 154 -2.66 9.85 -8.57
N LEU A 155 -3.33 9.40 -7.50
CA LEU A 155 -4.63 8.73 -7.63
C LEU A 155 -5.71 9.66 -8.19
N ARG A 156 -5.75 10.92 -7.72
CA ARG A 156 -6.71 11.94 -8.20
C ARG A 156 -6.48 12.32 -9.67
N ALA A 157 -5.29 12.15 -10.22
CA ALA A 157 -5.02 12.38 -11.64
C ALA A 157 -5.83 11.47 -12.58
N PHE A 158 -6.40 10.38 -12.07
CA PHE A 158 -7.26 9.46 -12.83
C PHE A 158 -8.75 9.78 -12.68
N TYR A 159 -9.11 10.91 -12.08
CA TYR A 159 -10.51 11.35 -12.02
C TYR A 159 -11.04 11.64 -13.42
N PRO A 160 -12.33 11.34 -13.69
CA PRO A 160 -12.94 11.73 -14.94
C PRO A 160 -12.95 13.27 -15.02
N ASN A 161 -12.55 13.81 -16.16
CA ASN A 161 -12.71 15.23 -16.44
C ASN A 161 -14.21 15.54 -16.50
N ILE A 162 -14.73 16.19 -15.48
CA ILE A 162 -16.08 16.72 -15.50
C ILE A 162 -16.00 18.05 -16.24
N GLU A 163 -16.38 18.07 -17.51
CA GLU A 163 -16.76 19.32 -18.16
C GLU A 163 -18.02 19.81 -17.46
N ILE A 164 -17.87 20.73 -16.51
CA ILE A 164 -19.01 21.39 -15.90
C ILE A 164 -19.70 22.11 -17.06
N PRO A 165 -20.96 21.80 -17.41
CA PRO A 165 -21.69 22.62 -18.36
C PRO A 165 -21.81 23.98 -17.71
N TYR A 166 -21.01 24.95 -18.17
CA TYR A 166 -21.25 26.34 -17.87
C TYR A 166 -22.69 26.61 -18.29
N TYR A 167 -23.52 27.03 -17.33
CA TYR A 167 -24.88 27.50 -17.56
C TYR A 167 -24.92 28.32 -18.86
N ARG A 168 -25.61 27.81 -19.89
CA ARG A 168 -26.14 28.60 -20.99
C ARG A 168 -27.63 28.76 -20.76
#